data_AF-A0A1F3ZK45-F1
#
_entry.id   AF-A0A1F3ZK45-F1
#
_cell.length_a   1.000
_cell.length_b   1.000
_cell.length_c   1.000
_cell.angle_alpha   90.00
_cell.angle_beta   90.00
_cell.angle_gamma   90.00
#
_symmetry.space_group_name_H-M   'P 1'
#
loop_
_entity.id
_entity.type
_entity.pdbx_description
1 polymer ?
#
loop_
_entity_poly.entity_id
_entity_poly.type
_entity_poly.pdbx_seq_one_letter_code
_entity_poly.pdbx_strand_id
1 'polypeptide(L)'
;MMDSFDLDFIGWFYATACGLAVLFGLGVFAVHYVRGQLKERYKDYNILNDVMLLMIWVIGFGGAIGVIDRSQWGQFLLQLFCWMLIALVVLSAASRMYTVYKLGQGVTRREWMHILVGMTLFVVPIVLFCVATILSLRTDIARVAFGIP
;
A
#
# COMPACT_ATOMS: atom_id res chain seq x y z
N MET A 1 -3.10 -28.91 -2.72
CA MET A 1 -4.08 -27.87 -3.01
C MET A 1 -3.85 -26.75 -2.01
N MET A 2 -3.12 -25.71 -2.38
CA MET A 2 -3.13 -24.48 -1.59
C MET A 2 -4.37 -23.74 -2.06
N ASP A 3 -5.32 -23.51 -1.15
CA ASP A 3 -6.54 -22.75 -1.43
C ASP A 3 -6.14 -21.36 -1.95
N SER A 4 -6.20 -21.19 -3.27
CA SER A 4 -6.06 -19.89 -3.91
C SER A 4 -7.18 -19.02 -3.39
N PHE A 5 -6.84 -17.88 -2.77
CA PHE A 5 -7.82 -16.89 -2.35
C PHE A 5 -8.76 -16.58 -3.51
N ASP A 6 -10.06 -16.56 -3.22
CA ASP A 6 -11.07 -16.24 -4.23
C ASP A 6 -10.77 -14.86 -4.84
N LEU A 7 -10.82 -14.76 -6.16
CA LEU A 7 -10.54 -13.51 -6.87
C LEU A 7 -11.51 -12.41 -6.42
N ASP A 8 -12.74 -12.80 -6.11
CA ASP A 8 -13.77 -11.88 -5.59
C ASP A 8 -13.36 -11.34 -4.21
N PHE A 9 -12.81 -12.19 -3.32
CA PHE A 9 -12.30 -11.75 -2.02
C PHE A 9 -11.15 -10.74 -2.17
N ILE A 10 -10.19 -11.03 -3.07
CA ILE A 10 -9.07 -10.13 -3.35
C ILE A 10 -9.60 -8.77 -3.85
N GLY A 11 -10.49 -8.79 -4.85
CA GLY A 11 -11.08 -7.59 -5.41
C GLY A 11 -11.77 -6.73 -4.36
N TRP A 12 -12.66 -7.31 -3.55
CA TRP A 12 -13.37 -6.59 -2.49
C TRP A 12 -12.45 -6.09 -1.39
N PHE A 13 -11.44 -6.87 -0.99
CA PHE A 13 -10.47 -6.46 0.00
C PHE A 13 -9.70 -5.21 -0.45
N TYR A 14 -9.14 -5.22 -1.65
CA TYR A 14 -8.39 -4.08 -2.17
C TYR A 14 -9.31 -2.89 -2.46
N ALA A 15 -10.53 -3.10 -2.95
CA ALA A 15 -11.48 -2.00 -3.17
C ALA A 15 -11.80 -1.29 -1.85
N THR A 16 -12.04 -2.06 -0.79
CA THR A 16 -12.33 -1.49 0.55
C THR A 16 -11.10 -0.82 1.15
N ALA A 17 -9.96 -1.50 1.16
CA ALA A 17 -8.72 -0.97 1.75
C ALA A 17 -8.24 0.30 1.01
N CYS A 18 -8.20 0.27 -0.32
CA CYS A 18 -7.80 1.42 -1.12
C CYS A 18 -8.85 2.55 -1.05
N GLY A 19 -10.14 2.22 -1.06
CA GLY A 19 -11.21 3.21 -0.90
C GLY A 19 -11.10 3.97 0.42
N LEU A 20 -10.88 3.25 1.53
CA LEU A 20 -10.66 3.86 2.84
C LEU A 20 -9.38 4.71 2.87
N ALA A 21 -8.29 4.26 2.26
CA ALA A 21 -7.05 5.02 2.20
C ALA A 21 -7.21 6.34 1.42
N VAL A 22 -7.93 6.30 0.29
CA VAL A 22 -8.23 7.51 -0.51
C VAL A 22 -9.12 8.47 0.27
N LEU A 23 -10.20 7.98 0.89
CA LEU A 23 -11.09 8.81 1.71
C LEU A 23 -10.34 9.45 2.88
N PHE A 24 -9.46 8.70 3.55
CA PHE A 24 -8.63 9.21 4.63
C PHE A 24 -7.66 10.30 4.12
N GLY A 25 -6.98 10.05 3.00
CA GLY A 25 -6.08 11.03 2.38
C GLY A 25 -6.79 12.34 2.01
N LEU A 26 -7.98 12.24 1.39
CA LEU A 26 -8.81 13.40 1.07
C LEU A 26 -9.31 14.12 2.32
N GLY A 27 -9.70 13.38 3.37
CA GLY A 27 -10.13 13.93 4.65
C GLY A 27 -9.03 14.74 5.34
N VAL A 28 -7.80 14.20 5.39
CA VAL A 28 -6.63 14.92 5.93
C VAL A 28 -6.36 16.20 5.13
N PHE A 29 -6.42 16.11 3.79
CA PHE A 29 -6.24 17.28 2.93
C PHE A 29 -7.31 18.35 3.17
N ALA A 30 -8.58 17.96 3.26
CA ALA A 30 -9.70 18.86 3.53
C ALA A 30 -9.58 19.55 4.90
N VAL A 31 -9.20 18.82 5.95
CA VAL A 31 -8.99 19.38 7.30
C VAL A 31 -7.85 20.42 7.28
N HIS A 32 -6.74 20.11 6.61
CA HIS A 32 -5.64 21.06 6.49
C HIS A 32 -5.99 22.29 5.64
N TYR A 33 -6.80 22.12 4.59
CA TYR A 33 -7.33 23.20 3.78
C TYR A 33 -8.20 24.15 4.60
N VAL A 34 -9.17 23.63 5.35
CA VAL A 34 -10.08 24.43 6.19
C VAL A 34 -9.34 25.20 7.28
N ARG A 35 -8.27 24.63 7.84
CA ARG A 35 -7.47 25.28 8.91
C ARG A 35 -6.50 26.35 8.39
N GLY A 36 -6.38 26.56 7.07
CA GLY A 36 -5.43 27.52 6.50
C GLY A 36 -3.94 27.18 6.71
N GLN A 37 -3.65 26.02 7.33
CA GLN A 37 -2.30 25.57 7.68
C GLN A 37 -1.55 24.91 6.51
N LEU A 38 -2.12 24.94 5.31
CA LEU A 38 -1.43 24.48 4.10
C LEU A 38 -0.11 25.24 3.91
N LYS A 39 -0.05 26.55 4.16
CA LYS A 39 1.13 27.36 3.84
C LYS A 39 2.37 27.09 4.71
N GLU A 40 2.22 26.74 5.99
CA GLU A 40 3.36 26.54 6.88
C GLU A 40 3.96 25.13 6.79
N ARG A 41 3.14 24.09 6.59
CA ARG A 41 3.64 22.72 6.44
C ARG A 41 4.13 22.40 5.01
N TYR A 42 3.64 23.13 4.00
CA TYR A 42 3.97 22.91 2.59
C TYR A 42 5.25 23.63 2.15
N LYS A 43 5.84 24.47 3.00
CA LYS A 43 7.09 25.18 2.67
C LYS A 43 8.32 24.28 2.81
N ASP A 44 8.24 23.22 3.62
CA ASP A 44 9.31 22.25 3.87
C ASP A 44 9.02 20.83 3.35
N TYR A 45 7.77 20.47 3.06
CA TYR A 45 7.38 19.14 2.56
C TYR A 45 6.83 19.17 1.13
N ASN A 46 7.33 18.28 0.27
CA ASN A 46 7.02 18.23 -1.15
C ASN A 46 5.60 17.69 -1.38
N ILE A 47 4.61 18.57 -1.60
CA ILE A 47 3.20 18.26 -1.92
C ILE A 47 3.03 17.15 -2.98
N LEU A 48 3.96 17.10 -3.93
CA LEU A 48 3.97 16.10 -5.00
C LEU A 48 4.06 14.68 -4.44
N ASN A 49 4.72 14.48 -3.31
CA ASN A 49 4.85 13.15 -2.71
C ASN A 49 3.53 12.65 -2.15
N ASP A 50 2.76 13.51 -1.46
CA ASP A 50 1.45 13.13 -0.91
C ASP A 50 0.41 12.91 -2.02
N VAL A 51 0.41 13.77 -3.03
CA VAL A 51 -0.44 13.61 -4.22
C VAL A 51 -0.09 12.33 -4.98
N MET A 52 1.21 12.06 -5.18
CA MET A 52 1.66 10.82 -5.82
C MET A 52 1.24 9.58 -5.03
N LEU A 53 1.35 9.62 -3.70
CA LEU A 53 0.91 8.53 -2.84
C LEU A 53 -0.59 8.30 -2.98
N LEU A 54 -1.40 9.38 -2.97
CA LEU A 54 -2.84 9.31 -3.20
C LEU A 54 -3.18 8.71 -4.57
N MET A 55 -2.45 9.10 -5.63
CA MET A 55 -2.62 8.53 -6.97
C MET A 55 -2.31 7.03 -7.00
N ILE A 56 -1.29 6.56 -6.28
CA ILE A 56 -0.97 5.14 -6.16
C ILE A 56 -2.14 4.36 -5.54
N TRP A 57 -2.77 4.92 -4.50
CA TRP A 57 -3.97 4.32 -3.90
C TRP A 57 -5.18 4.29 -4.83
N VAL A 58 -5.36 5.34 -5.64
CA VAL A 58 -6.41 5.37 -6.69
C VAL A 58 -6.16 4.30 -7.75
N ILE A 59 -4.91 4.09 -8.15
CA ILE A 59 -4.52 3.00 -9.08
C ILE A 59 -4.85 1.64 -8.45
N GLY A 60 -4.54 1.44 -7.16
CA GLY A 60 -4.91 0.23 -6.42
C GLY A 60 -6.42 -0.01 -6.39
N PHE A 61 -7.21 1.04 -6.17
CA PHE A 61 -8.66 0.98 -6.22
C PHE A 61 -9.18 0.62 -7.62
N GLY A 62 -8.65 1.26 -8.67
CA GLY A 62 -8.99 0.94 -10.06
C GLY A 62 -8.63 -0.50 -10.45
N GLY A 63 -7.48 -0.99 -9.98
CA GLY A 63 -7.09 -2.40 -10.15
C GLY A 63 -8.06 -3.35 -9.45
N ALA A 64 -8.51 -3.02 -8.24
CA ALA A 64 -9.47 -3.81 -7.49
C ALA A 64 -10.83 -3.91 -8.19
N ILE A 65 -11.38 -2.78 -8.66
CA ILE A 65 -12.61 -2.76 -9.45
C ILE A 65 -12.43 -3.57 -10.74
N GLY A 66 -11.28 -3.44 -11.41
CA GLY A 66 -10.96 -4.22 -12.60
C GLY A 66 -10.88 -5.73 -12.34
N VAL A 67 -10.46 -6.17 -11.15
CA VAL A 67 -10.49 -7.59 -10.75
C VAL A 67 -11.93 -8.07 -10.52
N ILE A 68 -12.77 -7.26 -9.87
CA ILE A 68 -14.20 -7.58 -9.67
C ILE A 68 -14.92 -7.72 -11.01
N ASP A 69 -14.61 -6.85 -11.97
CA ASP A 69 -15.17 -6.88 -13.33
C ASP A 69 -14.53 -7.95 -14.23
N ARG A 70 -13.60 -8.75 -13.69
CA ARG A 70 -12.83 -9.78 -14.42
C ARG A 70 -12.13 -9.27 -15.68
N SER A 71 -11.69 -8.01 -15.64
CA SER A 71 -10.97 -7.38 -16.74
C SER A 71 -9.47 -7.71 -16.70
N GLN A 72 -8.86 -7.92 -17.87
CA GLN A 72 -7.41 -8.09 -18.03
C GLN A 72 -6.61 -6.91 -17.42
N TRP A 73 -7.14 -5.69 -17.50
CA TRP A 73 -6.50 -4.49 -16.99
C TRP A 73 -6.42 -4.50 -15.45
N GLY A 74 -7.41 -5.09 -14.78
CA GLY A 74 -7.44 -5.24 -13.32
C GLY A 74 -6.26 -6.02 -12.78
N GLN A 75 -5.93 -7.15 -13.43
CA GLN A 75 -4.78 -7.97 -13.05
C GLN A 75 -3.47 -7.18 -13.11
N PHE A 76 -3.24 -6.44 -14.20
CA PHE A 76 -2.01 -5.67 -14.40
C PHE A 76 -1.90 -4.52 -13.38
N LEU A 77 -2.96 -3.74 -13.20
CA LEU A 77 -2.98 -2.62 -12.27
C LEU A 77 -2.80 -3.08 -10.82
N LEU A 78 -3.48 -4.16 -10.41
CA LEU A 78 -3.37 -4.67 -9.04
C LEU A 78 -1.99 -5.26 -8.77
N GLN A 79 -1.37 -5.92 -9.76
CA GLN A 79 0.00 -6.41 -9.65
C GLN A 79 1.01 -5.26 -9.53
N LEU A 80 0.89 -4.20 -10.35
CA LEU A 80 1.72 -3.01 -10.24
C LEU A 80 1.55 -2.33 -8.87
N PHE A 81 0.31 -2.20 -8.40
CA PHE A 81 0.02 -1.63 -7.09
C PHE A 81 0.68 -2.43 -5.95
N CYS A 82 0.61 -3.76 -5.98
CA CYS A 82 1.27 -4.62 -4.99
C CYS A 82 2.79 -4.44 -5.01
N TRP A 83 3.43 -4.40 -6.18
CA TRP A 83 4.87 -4.13 -6.29
C TRP A 83 5.25 -2.76 -5.74
N MET A 84 4.47 -1.73 -6.08
CA MET A 84 4.68 -0.38 -5.56
C MET A 84 4.50 -0.33 -4.05
N LEU A 85 3.47 -0.96 -3.49
CA LEU A 85 3.26 -1.03 -2.04
C LEU A 85 4.42 -1.70 -1.32
N ILE A 86 4.91 -2.84 -1.84
CA ILE A 86 6.07 -3.52 -1.26
C ILE A 86 7.28 -2.57 -1.26
N ALA A 87 7.58 -1.93 -2.40
CA ALA A 87 8.70 -1.00 -2.51
C ALA A 87 8.56 0.19 -1.55
N LEU A 88 7.38 0.81 -1.48
CA LEU A 88 7.11 1.95 -0.61
C LEU A 88 7.21 1.58 0.88
N VAL A 89 6.64 0.45 1.27
CA VAL A 89 6.67 -0.01 2.66
C VAL A 89 8.11 -0.36 3.08
N VAL A 90 8.88 -1.02 2.21
CA VAL A 90 10.29 -1.35 2.47
C VAL A 90 11.17 -0.09 2.51
N LEU A 91 10.95 0.88 1.63
CA LEU A 91 11.70 2.14 1.64
C LEU A 91 11.33 3.01 2.86
N SER A 92 10.04 3.07 3.22
CA SER A 92 9.56 3.75 4.43
C SER A 92 10.15 3.08 5.68
N ALA A 93 10.23 1.76 5.67
CA ALA A 93 10.92 0.99 6.68
C ALA A 93 12.41 1.39 6.77
N ALA A 94 13.16 1.26 5.68
CA ALA A 94 14.58 1.56 5.64
C ALA A 94 14.91 3.00 6.08
N SER A 95 14.12 3.98 5.62
CA SER A 95 14.28 5.39 6.02
C SER A 95 14.05 5.60 7.52
N ARG A 96 12.98 5.05 8.10
CA ARG A 96 12.73 5.12 9.55
C ARG A 96 13.86 4.46 10.34
N MET A 97 14.35 3.31 9.87
CA MET A 97 15.47 2.60 10.48
C MET A 97 16.75 3.45 10.46
N TYR A 98 17.05 4.07 9.32
CA TYR A 98 18.19 4.95 9.15
C TYR A 98 18.11 6.19 10.05
N THR A 99 16.94 6.81 10.16
CA THR A 99 16.69 7.95 11.04
C THR A 99 16.90 7.57 12.51
N VAL A 100 16.37 6.42 12.95
CA VAL A 100 16.59 5.90 14.31
C VAL A 100 18.07 5.58 14.56
N TYR A 101 18.76 4.98 13.58
CA TYR A 101 20.18 4.68 13.71
C TYR A 101 21.04 5.95 13.84
N LYS A 102 20.73 7.00 13.07
CA LYS A 102 21.49 8.25 13.04
C LYS A 102 21.20 9.16 14.25
N LEU A 103 19.94 9.25 14.69
CA LEU A 103 19.52 10.10 15.82
C LEU A 103 19.55 9.36 17.17
N GLY A 104 19.66 8.03 17.16
CA GLY A 104 19.54 7.17 18.32
C GLY A 104 20.85 6.83 19.02
N GLN A 105 21.79 7.78 19.15
CA GLN A 105 23.03 7.60 19.92
C GLN A 105 22.83 7.43 21.45
N GLY A 106 21.62 7.13 21.91
CA GLY A 106 21.30 6.86 23.32
C GLY A 106 20.09 5.94 23.54
N VAL A 107 19.62 5.24 22.50
CA VAL A 107 18.42 4.39 22.59
C VAL A 107 18.78 3.07 23.26
N THR A 108 18.00 2.67 24.27
CA THR A 108 18.24 1.41 24.99
C THR A 108 17.91 0.19 24.12
N ARG A 109 18.62 -0.93 24.34
CA ARG A 109 18.42 -2.19 23.57
C ARG A 109 16.96 -2.67 23.54
N ARG A 110 16.19 -2.35 24.59
CA ARG A 110 14.76 -2.69 24.71
C ARG A 110 13.88 -1.84 23.80
N GLU A 111 14.12 -0.54 23.72
CA GLU A 111 13.42 0.37 22.80
C GLU A 111 13.71 0.03 21.34
N TRP A 112 14.94 -0.37 21.03
CA TRP A 112 15.32 -0.84 19.70
C TRP A 112 14.53 -2.10 19.27
N MET A 113 14.35 -3.05 20.20
CA MET A 113 13.50 -4.22 19.95
C MET A 113 12.03 -3.84 19.76
N HIS A 114 11.49 -2.91 20.53
CA HIS A 114 10.10 -2.47 20.35
C HIS A 114 9.88 -1.79 18.99
N ILE A 115 10.83 -0.97 18.54
CA ILE A 115 10.78 -0.33 17.22
C ILE A 115 10.83 -1.39 16.11
N LEU A 116 11.78 -2.33 16.18
CA LEU A 116 11.87 -3.42 15.20
C LEU A 116 10.60 -4.27 15.19
N VAL A 117 10.09 -4.68 16.34
CA VAL A 117 8.90 -5.52 16.42
C VAL A 117 7.69 -4.79 15.85
N GLY A 118 7.45 -3.53 16.24
CA GLY A 118 6.31 -2.76 15.74
C GLY A 118 6.38 -2.53 14.23
N MET A 119 7.58 -2.28 13.71
CA MET A 119 7.84 -2.11 12.29
C MET A 119 7.64 -3.41 11.50
N THR A 120 8.21 -4.51 11.98
CA THR A 120 8.14 -5.82 11.32
C THR A 120 6.69 -6.33 11.33
N LEU A 121 5.96 -6.12 12.43
CA LEU A 121 4.56 -6.52 12.59
C LEU A 121 3.61 -5.79 11.63
N PHE A 122 3.99 -4.62 11.13
CA PHE A 122 3.21 -3.91 10.11
C PHE A 122 3.67 -4.24 8.68
N VAL A 123 4.99 -4.31 8.45
CA VAL A 123 5.57 -4.53 7.11
C VAL A 123 5.32 -5.96 6.62
N VAL A 124 5.57 -6.96 7.46
CA VAL A 124 5.48 -8.38 7.08
C VAL A 124 4.09 -8.79 6.59
N PRO A 125 2.98 -8.52 7.29
CA PRO A 125 1.66 -8.94 6.80
C PRO A 125 1.28 -8.26 5.48
N ILE A 126 1.67 -6.99 5.26
CA ILE A 126 1.40 -6.29 4.00
C ILE A 126 2.15 -6.95 2.85
N VAL A 127 3.44 -7.25 3.05
CA VAL A 127 4.26 -7.90 2.02
C VAL A 127 3.75 -9.31 1.74
N LEU A 128 3.45 -10.10 2.78
CA LEU A 128 2.90 -11.45 2.63
C LEU A 128 1.59 -11.43 1.84
N PHE A 129 0.69 -10.50 2.16
CA PHE A 129 -0.59 -10.37 1.47
C PHE A 129 -0.40 -9.95 0.01
N CYS A 130 0.47 -8.97 -0.27
CA CYS A 130 0.78 -8.57 -1.64
C CYS A 130 1.40 -9.71 -2.46
N VAL A 131 2.29 -10.51 -1.86
CA VAL A 131 2.89 -11.68 -2.51
C VAL A 131 1.82 -12.75 -2.77
N ALA A 132 0.96 -13.05 -1.79
CA ALA A 132 -0.13 -14.00 -1.95
C ALA A 132 -1.09 -13.57 -3.08
N THR A 133 -1.41 -12.27 -3.17
CA THR A 133 -2.21 -11.69 -4.24
C THR A 133 -1.53 -11.86 -5.61
N ILE A 134 -0.23 -11.54 -5.73
CA ILE A 134 0.53 -11.72 -6.98
C ILE A 134 0.54 -13.18 -7.42
N LEU A 135 0.75 -14.11 -6.48
CA LEU A 135 0.74 -15.55 -6.77
C LEU A 135 -0.65 -16.01 -7.21
N SER A 136 -1.71 -15.56 -6.54
CA SER A 136 -3.10 -15.90 -6.88
C SER A 136 -3.47 -15.40 -8.27
N LEU A 137 -3.11 -14.15 -8.60
CA LEU A 137 -3.31 -13.54 -9.92
C LEU A 137 -2.51 -14.21 -11.03
N ARG A 138 -1.39 -14.89 -10.72
CA ARG A 138 -0.57 -15.59 -11.71
C ARG A 138 -1.01 -17.02 -12.01
N THR A 139 -1.98 -17.55 -11.26
CA THR A 139 -2.48 -18.92 -11.49
C THR A 139 -3.16 -19.05 -12.86
N ASP A 140 -3.07 -20.24 -13.47
CA ASP A 140 -3.70 -20.52 -14.78
C ASP A 140 -5.22 -20.38 -14.71
N ILE A 141 -5.82 -20.69 -13.55
CA ILE A 141 -7.26 -20.53 -13.29
C ILE A 141 -7.67 -19.06 -13.36
N ALA A 142 -6.86 -18.16 -12.77
CA ALA A 142 -7.09 -16.74 -12.85
C ALA A 142 -6.92 -16.22 -14.28
N ARG A 143 -5.91 -16.68 -15.04
CA ARG A 143 -5.71 -16.28 -16.44
C ARG A 143 -6.88 -16.66 -17.33
N VAL A 144 -7.42 -17.87 -17.15
CA VAL A 144 -8.64 -18.32 -17.85
C VAL A 144 -9.85 -17.46 -17.45
N ALA A 145 -9.98 -17.09 -16.17
CA ALA A 145 -11.07 -16.22 -15.70
C ALA A 145 -10.98 -14.78 -16.26
N PHE A 146 -9.78 -14.29 -16.55
CA PHE A 146 -9.52 -12.99 -17.19
C PHE A 146 -9.52 -13.03 -18.73
N GLY A 147 -9.74 -14.21 -19.34
CA GLY A 147 -9.74 -14.37 -20.80
C GLY A 147 -8.35 -14.23 -21.46
N ILE A 148 -7.28 -14.44 -20.69
CA ILE A 148 -5.90 -14.37 -21.18
C ILE A 148 -5.46 -15.80 -21.58
N PRO A 149 -5.01 -16.01 -22.83
CA PRO A 149 -4.60 -17.33 -23.32
C PRO A 149 -3.36 -17.88 -22.61
#